data_AF-A0A8C6ULU5-F1
#
_entry.id   AF-A0A8C6ULU5-F1
#
_cell.length_a   1.000
_cell.length_b   1.000
_cell.length_c   1.000
_cell.angle_alpha   90.00
_cell.angle_beta   90.00
_cell.angle_gamma   90.00
#
_symmetry.space_group_name_H-M   'P 1'
#
loop_
_entity.id
_entity.type
_entity.pdbx_description
1 polymer ?
#
loop_
_entity_poly.entity_id
_entity_poly.type
_entity_poly.pdbx_seq_one_letter_code
_entity_poly.pdbx_strand_id
1 'polypeptide(L)'
;MVVFLLFSNLAGIWEKSNCQCASFDVLSIFTPYFTLSTMNISMLSTQGNQSELCINCKNTYRDLNSLYSDMEKNNTMCIDIEDAINVTRKRWSKTFNCSFHNEENVPIIAVSSFMLFLPIIFYLSTICKNAGQLSFPYMYVWA
;
A
#
# COMPACT_ATOMS: atom_id res chain seq x y z
N MET A 1 32.04 38.57 11.20
CA MET A 1 31.45 37.47 11.98
C MET A 1 30.08 37.03 11.48
N VAL A 2 29.22 37.93 10.97
CA VAL A 2 27.89 37.57 10.43
C VAL A 2 27.95 36.72 9.16
N VAL A 3 28.84 37.04 8.22
CA VAL A 3 29.00 36.29 6.95
C VAL A 3 29.37 34.83 7.19
N PHE A 4 30.27 34.57 8.14
CA PHE A 4 30.66 33.21 8.51
C PHE A 4 29.49 32.43 9.12
N LEU A 5 28.67 33.10 9.94
CA LEU A 5 27.50 32.49 10.57
C LEU A 5 26.38 32.20 9.56
N LEU A 6 26.19 33.06 8.56
CA LEU A 6 25.29 32.78 7.43
C LEU A 6 25.78 31.59 6.60
N PHE A 7 27.09 31.56 6.31
CA PHE A 7 27.69 30.46 5.58
C PHE A 7 27.53 29.13 6.33
N SER A 8 27.80 29.09 7.63
CA SER A 8 27.64 27.86 8.43
C SER A 8 26.19 27.39 8.50
N ASN A 9 25.21 28.30 8.58
CA ASN A 9 23.79 27.93 8.56
C ASN A 9 23.38 27.37 7.19
N LEU A 10 23.81 28.00 6.09
CA LEU A 10 23.52 27.52 4.74
C LEU A 10 24.17 26.16 4.48
N ALA A 11 25.42 25.97 4.93
CA ALA A 11 26.12 24.68 4.83
C ALA A 11 25.39 23.58 5.63
N GLY A 12 24.91 23.90 6.84
CA GLY A 12 24.14 22.95 7.64
C GLY A 12 22.78 22.58 7.03
N ILE A 13 22.12 23.52 6.34
CA ILE A 13 20.89 23.21 5.58
C ILE A 13 21.22 22.29 4.41
N TRP A 14 22.28 22.61 3.65
CA TRP A 14 22.71 21.85 2.48
C TRP A 14 23.07 20.39 2.79
N GLU A 15 23.74 20.17 3.93
CA GLU A 15 24.10 18.84 4.41
C GLU A 15 22.86 18.06 4.85
N LYS A 16 21.94 18.70 5.59
CA LYS A 16 20.70 18.05 6.06
C LYS A 16 19.72 17.71 4.94
N SER A 17 19.65 18.52 3.89
CA SER A 17 18.75 18.30 2.76
C SER A 17 19.28 17.31 1.72
N ASN A 18 20.49 16.77 1.94
CA ASN A 18 21.16 15.82 1.05
C ASN A 18 21.17 16.30 -0.41
N CYS A 19 21.44 17.60 -0.62
CA CYS A 19 21.39 18.26 -1.93
C CYS A 19 22.47 17.78 -2.92
N GLN A 20 23.31 16.82 -2.54
CA GLN A 20 24.22 16.12 -3.45
C GLN A 20 23.48 15.36 -4.58
N CYS A 21 22.18 15.14 -4.43
CA CYS A 21 21.30 14.66 -5.48
C CYS A 21 21.14 15.57 -6.72
N ALA A 22 21.67 16.81 -6.70
CA ALA A 22 21.64 17.69 -7.87
C ALA A 22 22.38 17.09 -9.10
N SER A 23 23.06 15.95 -8.93
CA SER A 23 23.52 15.11 -10.03
C SER A 23 22.34 14.59 -10.87
N PHE A 24 22.45 14.85 -12.17
CA PHE A 24 21.50 14.58 -13.25
C PHE A 24 20.79 13.20 -13.24
N ASP A 25 21.36 12.16 -12.63
CA ASP A 25 20.81 10.81 -12.63
C ASP A 25 19.49 10.66 -11.85
N VAL A 26 19.38 11.19 -10.64
CA VAL A 26 18.16 11.01 -9.84
C VAL A 26 17.01 11.86 -10.41
N LEU A 27 17.33 13.07 -10.85
CA LEU A 27 16.37 13.95 -11.50
C LEU A 27 15.92 13.39 -12.86
N SER A 28 16.81 12.78 -13.66
CA SER A 28 16.46 12.19 -14.96
C SER A 28 15.66 10.89 -14.86
N ILE A 29 15.82 10.12 -13.79
CA ILE A 29 14.96 8.95 -13.51
C ILE A 29 13.60 9.41 -12.98
N PHE A 30 13.56 10.40 -12.08
CA PHE A 30 12.31 10.84 -11.44
C PHE A 30 11.46 11.76 -12.34
N THR A 31 12.07 12.55 -13.23
CA THR A 31 11.37 13.46 -14.17
C THR A 31 10.39 12.76 -15.12
N PRO A 32 10.65 11.60 -15.75
CA PRO A 32 9.65 10.94 -16.58
C PRO A 32 8.46 10.44 -15.75
N TYR A 33 8.65 9.93 -14.52
CA TYR A 33 7.53 9.52 -13.65
C TYR A 33 6.77 10.71 -13.07
N PHE A 34 7.47 11.80 -12.75
CA PHE A 34 6.87 13.04 -12.27
C PHE A 34 6.13 13.78 -13.39
N THR A 35 6.69 13.85 -14.60
CA THR A 35 6.01 14.44 -15.77
C THR A 35 4.85 13.56 -16.22
N LEU A 36 4.96 12.23 -16.19
CA LEU A 36 3.85 11.33 -16.49
C LEU A 36 2.75 11.43 -15.42
N SER A 37 3.11 11.50 -14.13
CA SER A 37 2.11 11.68 -13.06
C SER A 37 1.48 13.07 -13.12
N THR A 38 2.24 14.15 -13.31
CA THR A 38 1.69 15.50 -13.40
C THR A 38 0.90 15.74 -14.68
N MET A 39 1.35 15.26 -15.85
CA MET A 39 0.65 15.37 -17.13
C MET A 39 -0.60 14.50 -17.17
N ASN A 40 -0.56 13.24 -16.69
CA ASN A 40 -1.77 12.40 -16.65
C ASN A 40 -2.75 12.88 -15.58
N ILE A 41 -2.27 13.33 -14.41
CA ILE A 41 -3.16 13.88 -13.38
C ILE A 41 -3.77 15.20 -13.87
N SER A 42 -3.02 16.08 -14.55
CA SER A 42 -3.59 17.31 -15.09
C SER A 42 -4.56 17.04 -16.24
N MET A 43 -4.19 16.19 -17.22
CA MET A 43 -5.05 15.89 -18.37
C MET A 43 -6.33 15.16 -17.96
N LEU A 44 -6.24 14.20 -17.04
CA LEU A 44 -7.36 13.35 -16.67
C LEU A 44 -8.21 13.96 -15.52
N SER A 45 -7.69 14.97 -14.79
CA SER A 45 -8.51 15.83 -13.90
C SER A 45 -9.52 16.72 -14.63
N THR A 46 -9.25 17.04 -15.91
CA THR A 46 -10.18 17.78 -16.77
C THR A 46 -11.36 16.92 -17.24
N GLN A 47 -11.26 15.60 -17.13
CA GLN A 47 -12.15 14.65 -17.78
C GLN A 47 -13.02 13.86 -16.80
N GLY A 48 -13.61 14.53 -15.79
CA GLY A 48 -14.84 14.13 -15.09
C GLY A 48 -14.95 12.78 -14.35
N ASN A 49 -14.10 11.78 -14.63
CA ASN A 49 -14.25 10.40 -14.19
C ASN A 49 -13.11 10.04 -13.22
N GLN A 50 -13.30 10.38 -11.96
CA GLN A 50 -12.32 10.12 -10.90
C GLN A 50 -12.00 8.63 -10.70
N SER A 51 -12.91 7.73 -11.05
CA SER A 51 -12.74 6.28 -10.95
C SER A 51 -11.78 5.71 -12.00
N GLU A 52 -11.77 6.28 -13.20
CA GLU A 52 -10.93 5.82 -14.33
C GLU A 52 -9.46 6.22 -14.13
N LEU A 53 -9.23 7.39 -13.50
CA LEU A 53 -7.92 7.83 -13.01
C LEU A 53 -7.23 6.77 -12.17
N CYS A 54 -7.93 6.27 -11.15
CA CYS A 54 -7.36 5.34 -10.20
C CYS A 54 -6.97 4.01 -10.86
N ILE A 55 -7.72 3.55 -11.86
CA ILE A 55 -7.44 2.29 -12.58
C ILE A 55 -6.24 2.48 -13.51
N ASN A 56 -6.26 3.53 -14.34
CA ASN A 56 -5.23 3.75 -15.35
C ASN A 56 -3.88 4.14 -14.74
N CYS A 57 -3.87 4.93 -13.67
CA CYS A 57 -2.63 5.37 -13.01
C CYS A 57 -2.16 4.42 -11.89
N LYS A 58 -2.90 3.34 -11.57
CA LYS A 58 -2.56 2.41 -10.47
C LYS A 58 -1.14 1.84 -10.60
N ASN A 59 -0.82 1.34 -11.79
CA ASN A 59 0.46 0.68 -12.04
C ASN A 59 1.61 1.67 -11.95
N THR A 60 1.48 2.84 -12.58
CA THR A 60 2.47 3.92 -12.51
C THR A 60 2.69 4.40 -11.07
N TYR A 61 1.62 4.54 -10.28
CA TYR A 61 1.73 4.91 -8.87
C TYR A 61 2.43 3.83 -8.04
N ARG A 62 2.17 2.55 -8.32
CA ARG A 62 2.85 1.42 -7.68
C ARG A 62 4.34 1.41 -7.98
N ASP A 63 4.71 1.58 -9.25
CA ASP A 63 6.11 1.57 -9.69
C ASP A 63 6.88 2.76 -9.11
N LEU A 64 6.26 3.95 -9.07
CA LEU A 64 6.81 5.14 -8.43
C LEU A 64 7.05 4.91 -6.92
N ASN A 65 6.09 4.28 -6.23
CA ASN A 65 6.25 3.97 -4.80
C ASN A 65 7.30 2.87 -4.54
N SER A 66 7.47 1.92 -5.46
CA SER A 66 8.54 0.93 -5.39
C SER A 66 9.90 1.59 -5.55
N LEU A 67 10.08 2.42 -6.58
CA LEU A 67 11.31 3.17 -6.80
C LEU A 67 11.66 4.05 -5.59
N TYR A 68 10.67 4.74 -5.03
CA TYR A 68 10.84 5.52 -3.79
C TYR A 68 11.32 4.64 -2.63
N SER A 69 10.71 3.46 -2.43
CA SER A 69 11.09 2.53 -1.35
C SER A 69 12.51 2.00 -1.51
N ASP A 70 12.99 1.83 -2.75
CA ASP A 70 14.36 1.40 -3.02
C ASP A 70 15.38 2.53 -2.79
N MET A 71 15.02 3.78 -3.14
CA MET A 71 15.82 4.96 -2.81
C MET A 71 15.89 5.21 -1.29
N GLU A 72 14.83 4.86 -0.56
CA GLU A 72 14.76 5.04 0.90
C GLU A 72 15.80 4.16 1.60
N LYS A 73 15.89 2.90 1.17
CA LYS A 73 16.88 1.94 1.67
C LYS A 73 18.31 2.37 1.42
N ASN A 74 18.55 3.08 0.31
CA ASN A 74 19.88 3.52 -0.09
C ASN A 74 20.29 4.86 0.55
N ASN A 75 19.42 5.51 1.34
CA ASN A 75 19.64 6.82 1.95
C ASN A 75 20.04 7.93 0.95
N THR A 76 19.71 7.76 -0.33
CA THR A 76 19.97 8.74 -1.39
C THR A 76 18.75 9.64 -1.64
N MET A 77 17.96 9.90 -0.58
CA MET A 77 16.77 10.73 -0.67
C MET A 77 17.12 12.21 -0.55
N CYS A 78 16.42 13.00 -1.36
CA CYS A 78 16.58 14.43 -1.47
C CYS A 78 15.24 15.07 -1.11
N ILE A 79 15.27 16.24 -0.49
CA ILE A 79 14.07 16.92 0.01
C ILE A 79 13.02 17.17 -1.09
N ASP A 80 13.44 17.42 -2.33
CA ASP A 80 12.53 17.64 -3.47
C ASP A 80 11.71 16.38 -3.79
N ILE A 81 12.30 15.20 -3.65
CA ILE A 81 11.65 13.90 -3.90
C ILE A 81 10.68 13.58 -2.76
N GLU A 82 11.08 13.85 -1.52
CA GLU A 82 10.23 13.67 -0.33
C GLU A 82 8.99 14.56 -0.38
N ASP A 83 9.14 15.82 -0.80
CA ASP A 83 7.99 16.72 -0.94
C ASP A 83 7.08 16.28 -2.10
N ALA A 84 7.67 15.93 -3.25
CA ALA A 84 6.92 15.45 -4.41
C ALA A 84 6.09 14.19 -4.10
N ILE A 85 6.66 13.20 -3.40
CA ILE A 85 5.93 11.98 -3.03
C ILE A 85 4.82 12.29 -2.00
N ASN A 86 5.07 13.21 -1.07
CA ASN A 86 4.12 13.55 -0.02
C ASN A 86 2.88 14.23 -0.63
N VAL A 87 3.09 15.18 -1.54
CA VAL A 87 2.02 15.81 -2.32
C VAL A 87 1.26 14.77 -3.14
N THR A 88 1.97 13.85 -3.81
CA THR A 88 1.35 12.82 -4.65
C THR A 88 0.51 11.84 -3.83
N ARG A 89 1.03 11.32 -2.70
CA ARG A 89 0.31 10.45 -1.76
C ARG A 89 -0.92 11.14 -1.20
N LYS A 90 -0.80 12.43 -0.84
CA LYS A 90 -1.94 13.23 -0.35
C LYS A 90 -3.02 13.37 -1.41
N ARG A 91 -2.66 13.69 -2.66
CA ARG A 91 -3.63 13.77 -3.78
C ARG A 91 -4.27 12.41 -4.05
N TRP A 92 -3.49 11.34 -4.12
CA TRP A 92 -3.97 9.97 -4.37
C TRP A 92 -5.01 9.51 -3.34
N SER A 93 -4.72 9.70 -2.05
CA SER A 93 -5.61 9.26 -0.97
C SER A 93 -6.73 10.26 -0.65
N LYS A 94 -6.43 11.55 -0.51
CA LYS A 94 -7.42 12.53 -0.03
C LYS A 94 -8.25 13.15 -1.14
N THR A 95 -7.66 13.40 -2.31
CA THR A 95 -8.35 14.06 -3.41
C THR A 95 -9.08 13.06 -4.29
N PHE A 96 -8.44 11.94 -4.62
CA PHE A 96 -9.01 10.93 -5.51
C PHE A 96 -9.59 9.70 -4.79
N ASN A 97 -9.33 9.54 -3.48
CA ASN A 97 -9.77 8.39 -2.68
C ASN A 97 -9.43 7.02 -3.32
N CYS A 98 -8.32 6.95 -4.06
CA CYS A 98 -7.88 5.75 -4.76
C CYS A 98 -7.19 4.72 -3.84
N SER A 99 -7.37 4.82 -2.52
CA SER A 99 -6.81 3.85 -1.58
C SER A 99 -7.58 2.54 -1.64
N PHE A 100 -7.20 1.68 -2.58
CA PHE A 100 -7.72 0.32 -2.64
C PHE A 100 -7.11 -0.48 -1.50
N HIS A 101 -7.98 -1.02 -0.65
CA HIS A 101 -7.61 -2.08 0.27
C HIS A 101 -7.26 -3.30 -0.57
N ASN A 102 -6.04 -3.84 -0.43
CA ASN A 102 -5.58 -4.97 -1.22
C ASN A 102 -6.57 -6.15 -1.14
N GLU A 103 -6.70 -6.89 -2.25
CA GLU A 103 -7.51 -8.12 -2.36
C GLU A 103 -7.04 -9.24 -1.41
N GLU A 104 -5.97 -9.01 -0.66
CA GLU A 104 -5.39 -9.90 0.36
C GLU A 104 -6.31 -10.14 1.57
N ASN A 105 -7.35 -9.32 1.77
CA ASN A 105 -8.32 -9.55 2.84
C ASN A 105 -9.21 -10.78 2.60
N VAL A 106 -9.47 -11.12 1.33
CA VAL A 106 -10.36 -12.23 0.97
C VAL A 106 -9.86 -13.58 1.49
N PRO A 107 -8.58 -13.99 1.22
CA PRO A 107 -8.08 -15.24 1.76
C PRO A 107 -8.00 -15.24 3.30
N ILE A 108 -7.69 -14.10 3.93
CA ILE A 108 -7.60 -13.99 5.39
C ILE A 108 -8.97 -14.24 6.04
N ILE A 109 -10.02 -13.64 5.50
CA ILE A 109 -11.40 -13.82 5.99
C ILE A 109 -11.85 -15.28 5.78
N ALA A 110 -11.54 -15.87 4.63
CA ALA A 110 -11.89 -17.27 4.33
C ALA A 110 -11.23 -18.24 5.32
N VAL A 111 -9.92 -18.13 5.55
CA VAL A 111 -9.19 -19.00 6.49
C VAL A 111 -9.66 -18.79 7.93
N SER A 112 -9.85 -17.53 8.35
CA SER A 112 -10.33 -17.20 9.69
C SER A 112 -11.72 -17.79 9.97
N SER A 113 -12.65 -17.65 9.02
CA SER A 113 -13.99 -18.22 9.16
C SER A 113 -13.98 -19.74 9.26
N PHE A 114 -13.19 -20.43 8.43
CA PHE A 114 -13.07 -21.89 8.48
C PHE A 114 -12.57 -22.39 9.84
N MET A 115 -11.55 -21.73 10.41
CA MET A 115 -11.02 -22.06 11.73
C MET A 115 -12.05 -21.90 12.85
N LEU A 116 -12.95 -20.91 12.76
CA LEU A 116 -14.02 -20.68 13.73
C LEU A 116 -15.16 -21.71 13.62
N PHE A 117 -15.44 -22.22 12.42
CA PHE A 117 -16.50 -23.22 12.22
C PHE A 117 -16.09 -24.63 12.63
N LEU A 118 -14.80 -24.97 12.60
CA LEU A 118 -14.28 -26.29 13.01
C LEU A 118 -14.76 -26.74 14.42
N PRO A 119 -14.61 -25.95 15.50
CA PRO A 119 -15.08 -26.36 16.82
C PRO A 119 -16.60 -26.52 16.87
N ILE A 120 -17.36 -25.66 16.19
CA ILE A 120 -18.83 -25.73 16.14
C ILE A 120 -19.27 -27.05 15.49
N ILE A 121 -18.68 -27.40 14.34
CA ILE A 121 -18.96 -28.66 13.64
C ILE A 121 -18.56 -29.85 14.51
N PHE A 122 -17.42 -29.79 15.20
CA PHE A 122 -16.99 -30.85 16.12
C PHE A 122 -18.00 -31.08 17.26
N TYR A 123 -18.44 -30.02 17.94
CA TYR A 123 -19.44 -30.13 19.01
C TYR A 123 -20.80 -30.60 18.49
N LEU A 124 -21.27 -30.10 17.34
CA LEU A 124 -22.53 -30.57 16.75
C LEU A 124 -22.45 -32.04 16.31
N SER A 125 -21.31 -32.47 15.76
CA SER A 125 -21.12 -33.87 15.33
C SER A 125 -21.11 -34.84 16.51
N THR A 126 -20.55 -34.44 17.66
CA THR A 126 -20.54 -35.26 18.87
C THR A 126 -21.93 -35.33 19.52
N ILE A 127 -22.66 -34.20 19.57
CA ILE A 127 -24.05 -34.18 20.04
C ILE A 127 -24.96 -34.99 19.11
N CYS A 128 -24.82 -34.86 17.79
CA CYS A 128 -25.62 -35.60 16.82
C CYS A 128 -25.31 -37.12 16.86
N LYS A 129 -24.05 -37.51 17.02
CA LYS A 129 -23.67 -38.92 17.27
C LYS A 129 -24.27 -39.44 18.57
N ASN A 130 -24.21 -38.67 19.65
CA ASN A 130 -24.77 -39.06 20.94
C ASN A 130 -26.32 -39.11 20.90
N ALA A 131 -26.97 -38.23 20.16
CA ALA A 131 -28.41 -38.27 19.90
C ALA A 131 -28.80 -39.46 19.00
N GLY A 132 -27.94 -39.81 18.03
CA GLY A 132 -28.09 -41.00 17.18
C GLY A 132 -27.94 -42.32 17.94
N GLN A 133 -27.14 -42.33 19.00
CA GLN A 133 -27.01 -43.47 19.93
C GLN A 133 -28.32 -43.72 20.72
N LEU A 134 -29.14 -42.67 20.94
CA LEU A 134 -30.47 -42.78 21.54
C LEU A 134 -31.57 -43.21 20.55
N SER A 135 -31.31 -43.19 19.24
CA SER A 135 -32.26 -43.65 18.21
C SER A 135 -31.96 -45.04 17.61
N PHE A 136 -30.85 -45.68 17.96
CA PHE A 136 -30.55 -47.06 17.56
C PHE A 136 -30.03 -47.95 18.70
N PRO A 137 -30.84 -48.31 19.71
CA PRO A 137 -30.50 -49.39 20.64
C PRO A 137 -30.94 -50.78 20.15
N TYR A 138 -31.47 -50.94 18.94
CA TYR A 138 -32.05 -52.22 18.46
C TYR A 138 -31.40 -52.83 17.21
N MET A 139 -30.11 -52.66 16.99
CA MET A 139 -29.42 -53.48 15.97
C MET A 139 -28.04 -53.97 16.42
N TYR A 140 -28.02 -54.60 17.60
CA TYR A 140 -27.07 -55.68 17.90
C TYR A 140 -27.81 -57.01 17.82
N VAL A 141 -28.19 -57.46 16.63
CA VAL A 141 -28.87 -58.74 16.43
C VAL A 141 -28.44 -59.34 15.07
N TRP A 142 -27.40 -60.18 15.16
CA TRP A 142 -26.91 -61.24 14.24
C TRP A 142 -26.10 -60.91 12.97
N ALA A 143 -25.01 -61.69 12.87
CA ALA A 143 -24.10 -62.00 11.77
C ALA A 143 -22.94 -61.01 11.49
#